data_AF-A0A662JJK7-F1
#
_entry.id   AF-A0A662JJK7-F1
#
_cell.length_a   1.000
_cell.length_b   1.000
_cell.length_c   1.000
_cell.angle_alpha   90.00
_cell.angle_beta   90.00
_cell.angle_gamma   90.00
#
_symmetry.space_group_name_H-M   'P 1'
#
loop_
_entity.id
_entity.type
_entity.pdbx_description
1 polymer ?
#
loop_
_entity_poly.entity_id
_entity_poly.type
_entity_poly.pdbx_seq_one_letter_code
_entity_poly.pdbx_strand_id
1 'polypeptide(L)'
;MTFEAQGVLRELKHLVKEVKVKSVLVKSRARDPWFLSDYSVNPYWNCQFNCIYCYIHGGRYAPPTSMLAAKVNAPEVLEKELLKRARRGEHGFIALSSSTEPWMPVEEKYELTRRCLRAISNFSFPVHCLTKSTLILRDLDLLEEVDRRAVLPRDLRSIGRGVLVTFSMSTINEEEARIFEPGAPKPSDRLKALLKVKERGLCAGVAFIPVLPFISDSHDSLKAMVREARNHGADYVFVGGLTLHGEGRELYLRTIERHYPHLKERYRELFEKPSLAGYYSRLEA
;
A
#
# COMPACT_ATOMS: atom_id res chain seq x y z
N MET A 1 3.07 -26.29 16.69
CA MET A 1 2.75 -24.92 17.14
C MET A 1 2.79 -24.93 18.65
N THR A 2 3.61 -24.08 19.28
CA THR A 2 3.79 -24.04 20.73
C THR A 2 2.52 -23.55 21.43
N PHE A 3 2.37 -23.89 22.71
CA PHE A 3 1.22 -23.52 23.54
C PHE A 3 1.04 -21.99 23.63
N GLU A 4 2.14 -21.24 23.63
CA GLU A 4 2.14 -19.76 23.54
C GLU A 4 1.54 -19.24 22.23
N ALA A 5 1.87 -19.85 21.09
CA ALA A 5 1.30 -19.45 19.80
C ALA A 5 -0.22 -19.68 19.76
N GLN A 6 -0.71 -20.74 20.41
CA GLN A 6 -2.15 -21.01 20.53
C GLN A 6 -2.87 -20.01 21.47
N GLY A 7 -2.21 -19.56 22.54
CA GLY A 7 -2.72 -18.52 23.44
C GLY A 7 -2.88 -17.16 22.76
N VAL A 8 -1.86 -16.70 22.05
CA VAL A 8 -1.90 -15.45 21.27
C VAL A 8 -2.95 -15.54 20.16
N LEU A 9 -3.09 -16.69 19.47
CA LEU A 9 -4.18 -16.98 18.50
C LEU A 9 -5.57 -16.85 19.09
N ARG A 10 -5.76 -17.15 20.37
CA ARG A 10 -7.05 -16.99 21.05
C ARG A 10 -7.39 -15.52 21.35
N GLU A 11 -6.42 -14.70 21.76
CA GLU A 11 -6.65 -13.28 22.07
C GLU A 11 -6.95 -12.43 20.82
N LEU A 12 -6.30 -12.70 19.68
CA LEU A 12 -6.62 -11.98 18.44
C LEU A 12 -7.97 -12.37 17.82
N LYS A 13 -8.61 -13.48 18.21
CA LYS A 13 -9.95 -13.83 17.69
C LYS A 13 -11.02 -12.80 18.03
N HIS A 14 -10.78 -11.97 19.06
CA HIS A 14 -11.68 -10.87 19.43
C HIS A 14 -11.38 -9.57 18.66
N LEU A 15 -10.24 -9.47 17.96
CA LEU A 15 -9.76 -8.26 17.26
C LEU A 15 -9.65 -8.44 15.73
N VAL A 16 -9.50 -9.68 15.26
CA VAL A 16 -9.34 -10.05 13.83
C VAL A 16 -10.33 -11.15 13.48
N LYS A 17 -11.19 -10.89 12.49
CA LYS A 17 -12.11 -11.88 11.93
C LYS A 17 -11.37 -12.77 10.93
N GLU A 18 -11.27 -14.06 11.21
CA GLU A 18 -10.79 -15.02 10.22
C GLU A 18 -11.89 -15.37 9.21
N VAL A 19 -11.58 -15.28 7.92
CA VAL A 19 -12.52 -15.57 6.84
C VAL A 19 -11.88 -16.48 5.81
N LYS A 20 -12.71 -17.29 5.13
CA LYS A 20 -12.30 -18.05 3.95
C LYS A 20 -12.88 -17.42 2.70
N VAL A 21 -12.08 -17.34 1.64
CA VAL A 21 -12.46 -16.77 0.34
C VAL A 21 -12.37 -17.81 -0.77
N LYS A 22 -13.11 -17.59 -1.87
CA LYS A 22 -13.10 -18.45 -3.06
C LYS A 22 -12.12 -17.98 -4.14
N SER A 23 -11.72 -16.72 -4.09
CA SER A 23 -10.78 -16.07 -5.01
C SER A 23 -10.05 -14.95 -4.26
N VAL A 24 -8.81 -14.67 -4.64
CA VAL A 24 -8.03 -13.57 -4.06
C VAL A 24 -7.24 -12.78 -5.12
N LEU A 25 -6.94 -13.40 -6.27
CA LEU A 25 -6.30 -12.75 -7.41
C LEU A 25 -7.32 -12.02 -8.30
N VAL A 26 -7.30 -10.69 -8.27
CA VAL A 26 -8.17 -9.86 -9.11
C VAL A 26 -7.39 -9.38 -10.32
N LYS A 27 -7.88 -9.66 -11.54
CA LYS A 27 -7.31 -9.13 -12.80
C LYS A 27 -7.92 -7.76 -13.11
N SER A 28 -7.08 -6.77 -13.36
CA SER A 28 -7.51 -5.44 -13.80
C SER A 28 -8.00 -5.47 -15.26
N ARG A 29 -8.92 -4.56 -15.61
CA ARG A 29 -9.39 -4.43 -17.01
C ARG A 29 -8.29 -3.92 -17.94
N ALA A 30 -7.44 -3.06 -17.43
CA ALA A 30 -6.23 -2.55 -18.08
C ALA A 30 -5.13 -2.45 -17.02
N ARG A 31 -3.86 -2.43 -17.46
CA ARG A 31 -2.72 -2.25 -16.56
C ARG A 31 -2.78 -0.89 -15.88
N ASP A 32 -2.51 -0.87 -14.59
CA ASP A 32 -2.38 0.39 -13.85
C ASP A 32 -1.09 1.12 -14.30
N PRO A 33 -1.16 2.38 -14.74
CA PRO A 33 0.02 3.08 -15.27
C PRO A 33 1.00 3.54 -14.18
N TRP A 34 0.56 3.68 -12.92
CA TRP A 34 1.41 4.09 -11.80
C TRP A 34 2.09 2.89 -11.16
N PHE A 35 1.32 1.82 -10.95
CA PHE A 35 1.78 0.64 -10.23
C PHE A 35 2.18 -0.51 -11.16
N LEU A 36 2.02 -0.34 -12.47
CA LEU A 36 2.34 -1.31 -13.52
C LEU A 36 1.61 -2.65 -13.37
N SER A 37 0.61 -2.71 -12.50
CA SER A 37 -0.04 -3.95 -12.08
C SER A 37 -1.15 -4.37 -13.03
N ASP A 38 -1.11 -5.64 -13.44
CA ASP A 38 -2.19 -6.33 -14.16
C ASP A 38 -3.14 -7.06 -13.22
N TYR A 39 -2.64 -7.37 -12.02
CA TYR A 39 -3.34 -8.11 -11.00
C TYR A 39 -3.23 -7.41 -9.64
N SER A 40 -4.13 -7.74 -8.73
CA SER A 40 -3.99 -7.39 -7.31
C SER A 40 -4.36 -8.55 -6.40
N VAL A 41 -3.75 -8.58 -5.22
CA VAL A 41 -4.01 -9.56 -4.18
C VAL A 41 -4.08 -8.82 -2.85
N ASN A 42 -5.18 -8.97 -2.12
CA ASN A 42 -5.33 -8.38 -0.79
C ASN A 42 -5.55 -9.52 0.22
N PRO A 43 -4.53 -9.93 1.01
CA PRO A 43 -4.66 -11.02 1.99
C PRO A 43 -5.60 -10.68 3.16
N TYR A 44 -5.92 -9.40 3.32
CA TYR A 44 -6.73 -8.88 4.42
C TYR A 44 -7.93 -8.07 3.91
N TRP A 45 -8.80 -7.70 4.84
CA TRP A 45 -9.75 -6.60 4.72
C TRP A 45 -9.55 -5.62 5.88
N ASN A 46 -9.70 -4.33 5.59
CA ASN A 46 -9.31 -3.23 6.48
C ASN A 46 -7.81 -3.23 6.82
N CYS A 47 -7.38 -2.23 7.59
CA CYS A 47 -5.97 -1.99 7.89
C CYS A 47 -5.83 -1.37 9.28
N GLN A 48 -4.85 -1.83 10.06
CA GLN A 48 -4.57 -1.29 11.40
C GLN A 48 -3.91 0.09 11.40
N PHE A 49 -3.39 0.55 10.25
CA PHE A 49 -2.78 1.88 10.15
C PHE A 49 -3.81 3.01 10.20
N ASN A 50 -5.07 2.71 9.89
CA ASN A 50 -6.22 3.60 10.07
C ASN A 50 -5.99 5.03 9.55
N CYS A 51 -5.43 5.16 8.35
CA CYS A 51 -5.14 6.48 7.78
C CYS A 51 -6.46 7.24 7.54
N ILE A 52 -6.51 8.49 7.99
CA ILE A 52 -7.71 9.33 7.97
C ILE A 52 -8.21 9.60 6.54
N TYR A 53 -7.30 9.62 5.57
CA TYR A 53 -7.59 9.83 4.15
C TYR A 53 -7.86 8.52 3.37
N CYS A 54 -7.93 7.37 4.04
CA CYS A 54 -7.92 6.08 3.34
C CYS A 54 -9.11 5.91 2.40
N TYR A 55 -8.81 5.68 1.11
CA TYR A 55 -9.79 5.65 0.04
C TYR A 55 -10.73 4.42 0.08
N ILE A 56 -10.45 3.43 0.94
CA ILE A 56 -11.31 2.25 1.10
C ILE A 56 -12.57 2.58 1.91
N HIS A 57 -12.60 3.71 2.64
CA HIS A 57 -13.78 4.12 3.40
C HIS A 57 -14.79 4.81 2.48
N GLY A 58 -15.96 4.18 2.29
CA GLY A 58 -17.10 4.79 1.59
C GLY A 58 -17.03 4.80 0.05
N GLY A 59 -16.27 3.87 -0.56
CA GLY A 59 -16.13 3.76 -2.02
C GLY A 59 -16.22 2.34 -2.56
N ARG A 60 -15.92 2.15 -3.85
CA ARG A 60 -15.96 0.84 -4.55
C ARG A 60 -15.00 -0.22 -3.98
N TYR A 61 -14.06 0.20 -3.14
CA TYR A 61 -13.04 -0.63 -2.52
C TYR A 61 -13.35 -0.97 -1.06
N ALA A 62 -14.52 -0.55 -0.56
CA ALA A 62 -14.94 -0.85 0.79
C ALA A 62 -15.05 -2.38 1.00
N PRO A 63 -14.44 -2.91 2.07
CA PRO A 63 -14.58 -4.32 2.39
C PRO A 63 -16.02 -4.64 2.84
N PRO A 64 -16.45 -5.92 2.77
CA PRO A 64 -17.82 -6.33 3.16
C PRO A 64 -18.02 -6.35 4.68
N THR A 65 -17.08 -5.83 5.47
CA THR A 65 -17.11 -5.83 6.92
C THR A 65 -16.33 -4.64 7.45
N SER A 66 -16.80 -4.05 8.55
CA SER A 66 -16.09 -2.99 9.28
C SER A 66 -14.96 -3.52 10.16
N MET A 67 -14.92 -4.83 10.43
CA MET A 67 -13.87 -5.44 11.24
C MET A 67 -12.64 -5.76 10.40
N LEU A 68 -11.47 -5.67 11.02
CA LEU A 68 -10.24 -6.24 10.47
C LEU A 68 -10.44 -7.74 10.21
N ALA A 69 -10.13 -8.20 9.01
CA ALA A 69 -10.30 -9.61 8.67
C ALA A 69 -9.07 -10.19 7.95
N ALA A 70 -8.69 -11.39 8.36
CA ALA A 70 -7.63 -12.18 7.74
C ALA A 70 -8.24 -13.25 6.83
N LYS A 71 -7.89 -13.25 5.54
CA LYS A 71 -8.33 -14.28 4.59
C LYS A 71 -7.41 -15.48 4.75
N VAL A 72 -7.68 -16.32 5.75
CA VAL A 72 -6.74 -17.35 6.23
C VAL A 72 -6.34 -18.38 5.18
N ASN A 73 -7.17 -18.57 4.14
CA ASN A 73 -6.89 -19.46 3.01
C ASN A 73 -6.42 -18.72 1.73
N ALA A 74 -6.09 -17.43 1.83
CA ALA A 74 -5.65 -16.64 0.68
C ALA A 74 -4.41 -17.22 0.00
N PRO A 75 -3.35 -17.67 0.70
CA PRO A 75 -2.19 -18.27 0.05
C PRO A 75 -2.53 -19.49 -0.80
N GLU A 76 -3.34 -20.43 -0.29
CA GLU A 76 -3.71 -21.67 -1.00
C GLU A 76 -4.63 -21.39 -2.19
N VAL A 77 -5.49 -20.37 -2.09
CA VAL A 77 -6.33 -19.92 -3.21
C VAL A 77 -5.46 -19.24 -4.26
N LEU A 78 -4.53 -18.38 -3.84
CA LEU A 78 -3.61 -17.67 -4.73
C LEU A 78 -2.75 -18.64 -5.53
N GLU A 79 -2.18 -19.68 -4.91
CA GLU A 79 -1.39 -20.70 -5.61
C GLU A 79 -2.16 -21.34 -6.77
N LYS A 80 -3.42 -21.72 -6.54
CA LYS A 80 -4.29 -22.32 -7.56
C LYS A 80 -4.61 -21.35 -8.69
N GLU A 81 -4.80 -20.07 -8.37
CA GLU A 81 -5.10 -19.02 -9.35
C GLU A 81 -3.87 -18.66 -10.19
N LEU A 82 -2.70 -18.51 -9.56
CA LEU A 82 -1.44 -18.24 -10.23
C LEU A 82 -1.00 -19.41 -11.12
N LEU A 83 -1.16 -20.65 -10.67
CA LEU A 83 -0.89 -21.83 -11.52
C LEU A 83 -1.69 -21.78 -12.83
N LYS A 84 -2.97 -21.42 -12.75
CA LYS A 84 -3.84 -21.30 -13.94
C LYS A 84 -3.36 -20.19 -14.89
N ARG A 85 -2.91 -19.05 -14.35
CA ARG A 85 -2.38 -17.93 -15.14
C ARG A 85 -1.03 -18.26 -15.76
N ALA A 86 -0.12 -18.84 -14.99
CA ALA A 86 1.20 -19.29 -15.46
C ALA A 86 1.09 -20.31 -16.59
N ARG A 87 0.18 -21.29 -16.49
CA ARG A 87 -0.07 -22.27 -17.57
C ARG A 87 -0.54 -21.64 -18.88
N ARG A 88 -1.11 -20.44 -18.83
CA ARG A 88 -1.55 -19.67 -20.00
C ARG A 88 -0.52 -18.62 -20.46
N GLY A 89 0.64 -18.54 -19.80
CA GLY A 89 1.63 -17.50 -20.03
C GLY A 89 1.13 -16.08 -19.69
N GLU A 90 0.09 -15.97 -18.86
CA GLU A 90 -0.49 -14.69 -18.44
C GLU A 90 0.25 -14.11 -17.23
N HIS A 91 1.55 -13.87 -17.37
CA HIS A 91 2.35 -13.19 -16.35
C HIS A 91 2.12 -11.67 -16.40
N GLY A 92 2.10 -11.05 -15.22
CA GLY A 92 1.87 -9.61 -15.04
C GLY A 92 2.14 -9.21 -13.60
N PHE A 93 2.42 -7.93 -13.37
CA PHE A 93 2.70 -7.46 -12.01
C PHE A 93 1.46 -7.61 -11.12
N ILE A 94 1.70 -8.12 -9.91
CA ILE A 94 0.69 -8.18 -8.86
C ILE A 94 0.90 -6.98 -7.92
N ALA A 95 -0.08 -6.09 -7.83
CA ALA A 95 -0.16 -5.12 -6.76
C ALA A 95 -0.50 -5.85 -5.46
N LEU A 96 0.48 -5.98 -4.57
CA LEU A 96 0.32 -6.63 -3.29
C LEU A 96 -0.34 -5.66 -2.32
N SER A 97 -1.52 -6.03 -1.86
CA SER A 97 -2.41 -5.27 -0.99
C SER A 97 -2.75 -3.88 -1.53
N SER A 98 -3.29 -3.80 -2.76
CA SER A 98 -3.70 -2.52 -3.33
C SER A 98 -4.67 -1.74 -2.45
N SER A 99 -5.55 -2.41 -1.70
CA SER A 99 -6.61 -1.83 -0.86
C SER A 99 -6.50 -2.22 0.63
N THR A 100 -5.33 -2.68 1.07
CA THR A 100 -4.99 -2.96 2.48
C THR A 100 -3.51 -2.68 2.73
N GLU A 101 -2.98 -2.98 3.92
CA GLU A 101 -1.54 -2.97 4.15
C GLU A 101 -1.05 -4.42 4.26
N PRO A 102 -0.05 -4.85 3.46
CA PRO A 102 0.44 -6.23 3.52
C PRO A 102 1.15 -6.55 4.83
N TRP A 103 1.84 -5.58 5.43
CA TRP A 103 2.72 -5.78 6.58
C TRP A 103 2.25 -5.02 7.82
N MET A 104 0.94 -4.93 8.04
CA MET A 104 0.38 -4.36 9.27
C MET A 104 0.66 -5.28 10.48
N PRO A 105 0.56 -4.81 11.73
CA PRO A 105 1.01 -5.57 12.91
C PRO A 105 0.51 -7.03 13.00
N VAL A 106 -0.74 -7.32 12.61
CA VAL A 106 -1.26 -8.70 12.65
C VAL A 106 -0.53 -9.66 11.69
N GLU A 107 0.14 -9.15 10.66
CA GLU A 107 0.95 -9.94 9.73
C GLU A 107 2.16 -10.59 10.41
N GLU A 108 2.66 -10.06 11.54
CA GLU A 108 3.74 -10.70 12.32
C GLU A 108 3.38 -12.12 12.74
N LYS A 109 2.08 -12.38 12.90
CA LYS A 109 1.55 -13.65 13.37
C LYS A 109 0.83 -14.46 12.30
N TYR A 110 0.06 -13.78 11.44
CA TYR A 110 -0.72 -14.46 10.40
C TYR A 110 0.15 -14.91 9.23
N GLU A 111 1.23 -14.17 8.95
CA GLU A 111 2.18 -14.44 7.86
C GLU A 111 1.51 -14.67 6.48
N LEU A 112 0.31 -14.12 6.26
CA LEU A 112 -0.45 -14.35 5.04
C LEU A 112 0.23 -13.66 3.86
N THR A 113 0.79 -12.47 4.06
CA THR A 113 1.57 -11.78 3.03
C THR A 113 2.84 -12.58 2.71
N ARG A 114 3.58 -13.03 3.72
CA ARG A 114 4.78 -13.88 3.53
C ARG A 114 4.47 -15.14 2.74
N ARG A 115 3.38 -15.82 3.07
CA ARG A 115 2.92 -17.04 2.36
C ARG A 115 2.42 -16.71 0.94
N CYS A 116 1.76 -15.58 0.72
CA CYS A 116 1.41 -15.10 -0.62
C CYS A 116 2.67 -14.83 -1.48
N LEU A 117 3.72 -14.21 -0.91
CA LEU A 117 4.99 -13.99 -1.62
C LEU A 117 5.65 -15.30 -2.05
N ARG A 118 5.60 -16.36 -1.22
CA ARG A 118 6.06 -17.69 -1.62
C ARG A 118 5.30 -18.23 -2.83
N ALA A 119 3.97 -18.09 -2.84
CA ALA A 119 3.15 -18.49 -3.98
C ALA A 119 3.51 -17.69 -5.25
N ILE A 120 3.69 -16.38 -5.13
CA ILE A 120 4.11 -15.48 -6.22
C ILE A 120 5.46 -15.91 -6.80
N SER A 121 6.45 -16.19 -5.93
CA SER A 121 7.77 -16.69 -6.32
C SER A 121 7.69 -18.04 -7.04
N ASN A 122 6.95 -19.00 -6.48
CA ASN A 122 6.81 -20.35 -7.03
C ASN A 122 6.26 -20.36 -8.46
N PHE A 123 5.35 -19.43 -8.78
CA PHE A 123 4.77 -19.29 -10.12
C PHE A 123 5.39 -18.17 -10.96
N SER A 124 6.49 -17.56 -10.47
CA SER A 124 7.32 -16.60 -11.19
C SER A 124 6.57 -15.34 -11.63
N PHE A 125 5.66 -14.84 -10.79
CA PHE A 125 4.98 -13.57 -11.04
C PHE A 125 5.80 -12.40 -10.50
N PRO A 126 5.92 -11.29 -11.24
CA PRO A 126 6.44 -10.06 -10.67
C PRO A 126 5.44 -9.42 -9.70
N VAL A 127 5.93 -8.64 -8.74
CA VAL A 127 5.13 -8.01 -7.69
C VAL A 127 5.53 -6.56 -7.48
N HIS A 128 4.52 -5.72 -7.28
CA HIS A 128 4.70 -4.35 -6.81
C HIS A 128 4.12 -4.27 -5.40
N CYS A 129 5.00 -4.08 -4.43
CA CYS A 129 4.68 -3.97 -3.02
C CYS A 129 4.44 -2.51 -2.65
N LEU A 130 3.22 -2.21 -2.19
CA LEU A 130 2.87 -0.90 -1.65
C LEU A 130 2.79 -1.02 -0.13
N THR A 131 3.53 -0.17 0.60
CA THR A 131 3.57 -0.29 2.05
C THR A 131 3.85 1.03 2.77
N LYS A 132 3.39 1.13 4.01
CA LYS A 132 3.89 2.10 5.01
C LYS A 132 4.70 1.41 6.12
N SER A 133 4.84 0.09 6.08
CA SER A 133 5.34 -0.72 7.17
C SER A 133 6.84 -0.95 7.10
N THR A 134 7.49 -1.01 8.25
CA THR A 134 8.88 -1.49 8.36
C THR A 134 8.97 -3.02 8.43
N LEU A 135 7.85 -3.73 8.65
CA LEU A 135 7.81 -5.19 8.74
C LEU A 135 8.09 -5.88 7.38
N ILE A 136 8.00 -5.15 6.26
CA ILE A 136 8.52 -5.61 4.95
C ILE A 136 9.96 -6.13 5.03
N LEU A 137 10.78 -5.57 5.92
CA LEU A 137 12.18 -5.96 6.10
C LEU A 137 12.35 -7.43 6.54
N ARG A 138 11.32 -8.04 7.16
CA ARG A 138 11.30 -9.47 7.50
C ARG A 138 11.33 -10.35 6.26
N ASP A 139 10.74 -9.89 5.15
CA ASP A 139 10.47 -10.69 3.96
C ASP A 139 11.41 -10.36 2.78
N LEU A 140 12.53 -9.66 3.04
CA LEU A 140 13.52 -9.34 2.00
C LEU A 140 14.07 -10.59 1.30
N ASP A 141 14.24 -11.69 2.04
CA ASP A 141 14.67 -13.00 1.51
C ASP A 141 13.75 -13.50 0.38
N LEU A 142 12.44 -13.36 0.58
CA LEU A 142 11.44 -13.76 -0.40
C LEU A 142 11.33 -12.76 -1.55
N LEU A 143 11.47 -11.47 -1.27
CA LEU A 143 11.44 -10.45 -2.32
C LEU A 143 12.63 -10.62 -3.27
N GLU A 144 13.84 -10.89 -2.78
CA GLU A 144 15.00 -11.23 -3.60
C GLU A 144 14.74 -12.49 -4.47
N GLU A 145 14.08 -13.51 -3.91
CA GLU A 145 13.72 -14.70 -4.68
C GLU A 145 12.71 -14.39 -5.78
N VAL A 146 11.68 -13.59 -5.49
CA VAL A 146 10.69 -13.14 -6.49
C VAL A 146 11.37 -12.33 -7.58
N ASP A 147 12.24 -11.37 -7.23
CA ASP A 147 12.93 -10.49 -8.17
C ASP A 147 13.73 -11.29 -9.19
N ARG A 148 14.46 -12.32 -8.72
CA ARG A 148 15.27 -13.22 -9.55
C ARG A 148 14.44 -14.13 -10.45
N ARG A 149 13.28 -14.60 -9.98
CA ARG A 149 12.48 -15.63 -10.67
C ARG A 149 11.41 -15.06 -11.59
N ALA A 150 10.99 -13.82 -11.39
CA ALA A 150 9.83 -13.26 -12.08
C ALA A 150 9.97 -13.30 -13.61
N VAL A 151 8.88 -13.69 -14.27
CA VAL A 151 8.72 -13.55 -15.71
C VAL A 151 8.04 -12.21 -15.98
N LEU A 152 8.79 -11.26 -16.53
CA LEU A 152 8.26 -9.95 -16.87
C LEU A 152 7.41 -10.00 -18.16
N PRO A 153 6.27 -9.27 -18.20
CA PRO A 153 5.57 -8.98 -19.45
C PRO A 153 6.52 -8.42 -20.50
N ARG A 154 6.32 -8.76 -21.78
CA ARG A 154 7.24 -8.37 -22.88
C ARG A 154 7.52 -6.88 -22.92
N ASP A 155 6.48 -6.08 -22.70
CA ASP A 155 6.51 -4.62 -22.72
C ASP A 155 7.11 -3.99 -21.45
N LEU A 156 7.34 -4.77 -20.40
CA LEU A 156 7.98 -4.33 -19.15
C LEU A 156 9.38 -4.92 -18.93
N ARG A 157 9.92 -5.68 -19.89
CA ARG A 157 11.25 -6.31 -19.76
C ARG A 157 12.39 -5.32 -19.52
N SER A 158 12.25 -4.09 -20.02
CA SER A 158 13.24 -3.01 -19.83
C SER A 158 13.40 -2.59 -18.37
N ILE A 159 12.42 -2.87 -17.50
CA ILE A 159 12.51 -2.60 -16.06
C ILE A 159 13.58 -3.50 -15.41
N GLY A 160 13.75 -4.74 -15.92
CA GLY A 160 14.78 -5.66 -15.45
C GLY A 160 14.66 -6.08 -13.97
N ARG A 161 13.50 -5.83 -13.34
CA ARG A 161 13.22 -6.12 -11.93
C ARG A 161 11.86 -6.77 -11.78
N GLY A 162 11.82 -7.91 -11.09
CA GLY A 162 10.61 -8.64 -10.72
C GLY A 162 9.90 -8.07 -9.49
N VAL A 163 10.60 -7.27 -8.69
CA VAL A 163 10.05 -6.61 -7.51
C VAL A 163 10.21 -5.09 -7.61
N LEU A 164 9.11 -4.38 -7.36
CA LEU A 164 9.09 -2.95 -7.08
C LEU A 164 8.57 -2.75 -5.65
N VAL A 165 9.30 -2.00 -4.82
CA VAL A 165 8.86 -1.66 -3.46
C VAL A 165 8.61 -0.17 -3.36
N THR A 166 7.38 0.22 -3.08
CA THR A 166 7.01 1.63 -2.94
C THR A 166 6.53 1.93 -1.54
N PHE A 167 7.25 2.83 -0.87
CA PHE A 167 6.83 3.35 0.43
C PHE A 167 5.88 4.52 0.24
N SER A 168 4.66 4.43 0.80
CA SER A 168 3.70 5.53 0.76
C SER A 168 3.97 6.57 1.83
N MET A 169 3.87 7.84 1.43
CA MET A 169 4.01 9.00 2.30
C MET A 169 2.91 10.02 1.97
N SER A 170 2.21 10.56 2.98
CA SER A 170 1.38 11.77 2.78
C SER A 170 2.12 13.06 3.16
N THR A 171 3.19 12.92 3.95
CA THR A 171 4.05 14.01 4.44
C THR A 171 5.37 13.41 4.94
N ILE A 172 6.42 14.22 5.05
CA ILE A 172 7.66 13.88 5.74
C ILE A 172 7.70 14.46 7.18
N ASN A 173 6.72 15.29 7.55
CA ASN A 173 6.57 15.85 8.89
C ASN A 173 5.92 14.82 9.83
N GLU A 174 6.60 14.45 10.91
CA GLU A 174 6.11 13.44 11.86
C GLU A 174 4.86 13.87 12.63
N GLU A 175 4.63 15.18 12.84
CA GLU A 175 3.45 15.68 13.55
C GLU A 175 2.20 15.57 12.68
N GLU A 176 2.31 15.97 11.41
CA GLU A 176 1.26 15.77 10.40
C GLU A 176 0.97 14.28 10.21
N ALA A 177 2.02 13.44 10.10
CA ALA A 177 1.85 11.99 9.96
C ALA A 177 1.11 11.38 11.16
N ARG A 178 1.36 11.85 12.39
CA ARG A 178 0.64 11.39 13.60
C ARG A 178 -0.85 11.70 13.54
N ILE A 179 -1.23 12.81 12.91
CA ILE A 179 -2.64 13.20 12.74
C ILE A 179 -3.31 12.31 11.67
N PHE A 180 -2.69 12.19 10.49
CA PHE A 180 -3.33 11.58 9.33
C PHE A 180 -3.09 10.08 9.18
N GLU A 181 -2.06 9.54 9.82
CA GLU A 181 -1.62 8.14 9.70
C GLU A 181 -1.31 7.53 11.09
N PRO A 182 -2.24 7.61 12.06
CA PRO A 182 -1.96 7.40 13.48
C PRO A 182 -1.43 6.00 13.83
N GLY A 183 -1.77 4.98 13.04
CA GLY A 183 -1.30 3.61 13.26
C GLY A 183 -0.09 3.21 12.40
N ALA A 184 0.38 4.08 11.50
CA ALA A 184 1.49 3.76 10.60
C ALA A 184 2.85 4.16 11.22
N PRO A 185 3.96 3.48 10.84
CA PRO A 185 5.30 3.91 11.22
C PRO A 185 5.61 5.34 10.79
N LYS A 186 6.53 6.01 11.49
CA LYS A 186 6.93 7.38 11.16
C LYS A 186 7.52 7.47 9.74
N PRO A 187 7.36 8.61 9.03
CA PRO A 187 7.99 8.82 7.72
C PRO A 187 9.50 8.54 7.73
N SER A 188 10.20 8.96 8.78
CA SER A 188 11.64 8.71 8.95
C SER A 188 12.00 7.22 9.00
N ASP A 189 11.18 6.39 9.66
CA ASP A 189 11.40 4.94 9.74
C ASP A 189 11.06 4.22 8.43
N ARG A 190 10.07 4.73 7.68
CA ARG A 190 9.77 4.25 6.32
C ARG A 190 10.92 4.54 5.36
N LEU A 191 11.52 5.73 5.42
CA LEU A 191 12.70 6.08 4.61
C LEU A 191 13.93 5.22 4.97
N LYS A 192 14.16 4.94 6.26
CA LYS A 192 15.20 3.98 6.68
C LYS A 192 14.92 2.55 6.17
N ALA A 193 13.65 2.13 6.15
CA ALA A 193 13.28 0.85 5.59
C ALA A 193 13.49 0.81 4.07
N LEU A 194 13.19 1.90 3.36
CA LEU A 194 13.52 2.06 1.94
C LEU A 194 15.02 1.87 1.70
N LEU A 195 15.88 2.55 2.47
CA LEU A 195 17.33 2.40 2.35
C LEU A 195 17.77 0.94 2.52
N LYS A 196 17.23 0.22 3.51
CA LYS A 196 17.53 -1.20 3.73
C LYS A 196 17.05 -2.10 2.59
N VAL A 197 15.94 -1.78 1.94
CA VAL A 197 15.48 -2.47 0.71
C VAL A 197 16.47 -2.21 -0.43
N LYS A 198 16.94 -0.98 -0.57
CA LYS A 198 17.94 -0.59 -1.57
C LYS A 198 19.30 -1.27 -1.36
N GLU A 199 19.73 -1.43 -0.11
CA GLU A 199 20.96 -2.16 0.26
C GLU A 199 20.93 -3.64 -0.16
N ARG A 200 19.73 -4.23 -0.32
CA ARG A 200 19.53 -5.57 -0.91
C ARG A 200 19.51 -5.60 -2.43
N GLY A 201 19.72 -4.45 -3.08
CA GLY A 201 19.70 -4.33 -4.54
C GLY A 201 18.29 -4.34 -5.15
N LEU A 202 17.22 -4.34 -4.35
CA LEU A 202 15.85 -4.27 -4.86
C LEU A 202 15.54 -2.87 -5.42
N CYS A 203 14.59 -2.82 -6.36
CA CYS A 203 14.07 -1.55 -6.86
C CYS A 203 13.08 -0.98 -5.84
N ALA A 204 13.31 0.24 -5.38
CA ALA A 204 12.46 0.88 -4.39
C ALA A 204 12.29 2.37 -4.62
N GLY A 205 11.11 2.89 -4.30
CA GLY A 205 10.79 4.29 -4.45
C GLY A 205 9.74 4.80 -3.46
N VAL A 206 9.28 6.02 -3.68
CA VAL A 206 8.30 6.69 -2.84
C VAL A 206 7.05 7.04 -3.65
N ALA A 207 5.89 6.67 -3.11
CA ALA A 207 4.61 7.23 -3.51
C ALA A 207 4.29 8.38 -2.55
N PHE A 208 4.44 9.62 -3.00
CA PHE A 208 3.95 10.78 -2.25
C PHE A 208 2.45 10.95 -2.50
N ILE A 209 1.69 10.01 -1.93
CA ILE A 209 0.26 9.84 -2.15
C ILE A 209 -0.42 9.54 -0.80
N PRO A 210 -1.39 10.36 -0.39
CA PRO A 210 -1.82 11.61 -1.04
C PRO A 210 -0.96 12.80 -0.62
N VAL A 211 -0.71 13.72 -1.57
CA VAL A 211 -0.36 15.11 -1.23
C VAL A 211 -1.58 15.77 -0.58
N LEU A 212 -1.38 16.32 0.62
CA LEU A 212 -2.42 16.91 1.46
C LEU A 212 -2.54 18.42 1.14
N PRO A 213 -3.69 18.88 0.61
CA PRO A 213 -3.87 20.29 0.25
C PRO A 213 -3.56 21.25 1.39
N PHE A 214 -2.79 22.29 1.12
CA PHE A 214 -2.35 23.33 2.06
C PHE A 214 -1.56 22.83 3.28
N ILE A 215 -1.12 21.57 3.28
CA ILE A 215 -0.39 20.94 4.38
C ILE A 215 0.94 20.39 3.85
N SER A 216 0.89 19.51 2.85
CA SER A 216 2.08 18.89 2.26
C SER A 216 2.23 19.16 0.76
N ASP A 217 1.49 20.13 0.22
CA ASP A 217 1.42 20.48 -1.20
C ASP A 217 2.25 21.71 -1.61
N SER A 218 3.00 22.32 -0.68
CA SER A 218 3.87 23.44 -1.02
C SER A 218 5.04 22.97 -1.92
N HIS A 219 5.56 23.87 -2.75
CA HIS A 219 6.73 23.58 -3.59
C HIS A 219 7.94 23.11 -2.77
N ASP A 220 8.14 23.72 -1.61
CA ASP A 220 9.23 23.35 -0.70
C ASP A 220 8.98 21.98 -0.06
N SER A 221 7.73 21.65 0.29
CA SER A 221 7.36 20.31 0.78
C SER A 221 7.61 19.23 -0.27
N LEU A 222 7.22 19.48 -1.53
CA LEU A 222 7.45 18.57 -2.66
C LEU A 222 8.95 18.37 -2.91
N LYS A 223 9.72 19.46 -2.99
CA LYS A 223 11.18 19.41 -3.15
C LYS A 223 11.86 18.68 -2.00
N ALA A 224 11.44 18.94 -0.75
CA ALA A 224 11.98 18.28 0.42
C ALA A 224 11.72 16.78 0.37
N MET A 225 10.51 16.34 0.02
CA MET A 225 10.19 14.93 -0.11
C MET A 225 11.04 14.24 -1.19
N VAL A 226 11.18 14.84 -2.38
CA VAL A 226 12.04 14.28 -3.45
C VAL A 226 13.49 14.19 -2.98
N ARG A 227 13.99 15.22 -2.29
CA ARG A 227 15.35 15.23 -1.74
C ARG A 227 15.55 14.13 -0.70
N GLU A 228 14.62 13.97 0.23
CA GLU A 228 14.67 12.93 1.26
C GLU A 228 14.60 11.53 0.66
N ALA A 229 13.72 11.30 -0.31
CA ALA A 229 13.66 10.04 -1.03
C ALA A 229 15.00 9.71 -1.72
N ARG A 230 15.59 10.70 -2.42
CA ARG A 230 16.91 10.56 -3.06
C ARG A 230 18.02 10.28 -2.05
N ASN A 231 18.04 10.98 -0.92
CA ASN A 231 19.03 10.78 0.15
C ASN A 231 18.99 9.36 0.73
N HIS A 232 17.84 8.69 0.66
CA HIS A 232 17.67 7.29 1.08
C HIS A 232 17.76 6.29 -0.08
N GLY A 233 18.19 6.72 -1.26
CA GLY A 233 18.48 5.85 -2.40
C GLY A 233 17.28 5.45 -3.24
N ALA A 234 16.15 6.16 -3.16
CA ALA A 234 14.97 5.87 -3.99
C ALA A 234 15.30 5.95 -5.50
N ASP A 235 14.87 4.94 -6.26
CA ASP A 235 15.01 4.88 -7.72
C ASP A 235 13.98 5.75 -8.43
N TYR A 236 12.82 5.94 -7.80
CA TYR A 236 11.72 6.74 -8.33
C TYR A 236 10.91 7.40 -7.23
N VAL A 237 10.25 8.48 -7.61
CA VAL A 237 9.26 9.17 -6.81
C VAL A 237 8.10 9.51 -7.73
N PHE A 238 6.87 9.26 -7.27
CA PHE A 238 5.69 9.70 -7.98
C PHE A 238 4.68 10.32 -7.00
N VAL A 239 3.95 11.32 -7.47
CA VAL A 239 3.16 12.24 -6.65
C VAL A 239 1.71 12.19 -7.09
N GLY A 240 0.79 12.12 -6.14
CA GLY A 240 -0.64 12.01 -6.41
C GLY A 240 -1.46 12.76 -5.39
N GLY A 241 -2.51 13.44 -5.85
CA GLY A 241 -3.36 14.24 -4.98
C GLY A 241 -4.34 13.43 -4.12
N LEU A 242 -4.88 14.10 -3.12
CA LEU A 242 -5.90 13.57 -2.24
C LEU A 242 -7.22 13.30 -2.97
N THR A 243 -7.74 12.09 -2.80
CA THR A 243 -9.09 11.70 -3.23
C THR A 243 -9.90 11.31 -2.00
N LEU A 244 -11.12 11.83 -1.90
CA LEU A 244 -12.02 11.59 -0.76
C LEU A 244 -13.38 11.15 -1.27
N HIS A 245 -13.91 10.08 -0.67
CA HIS A 245 -15.20 9.50 -1.01
C HIS A 245 -15.97 9.09 0.25
N GLY A 246 -17.31 9.06 0.15
CA GLY A 246 -18.22 8.59 1.20
C GLY A 246 -17.87 9.02 2.61
N GLU A 247 -17.94 8.08 3.56
CA GLU A 247 -17.67 8.31 4.99
C GLU A 247 -16.21 8.75 5.25
N GLY A 248 -15.26 8.35 4.40
CA GLY A 248 -13.85 8.78 4.51
C GLY A 248 -13.70 10.29 4.33
N ARG A 249 -14.49 10.90 3.44
CA ARG A 249 -14.52 12.36 3.25
C ARG A 249 -14.94 13.08 4.54
N GLU A 250 -16.00 12.61 5.18
CA GLU A 250 -16.50 13.25 6.40
C GLU A 250 -15.50 13.15 7.56
N LEU A 251 -14.89 11.97 7.73
CA LEU A 251 -13.84 11.77 8.73
C LEU A 251 -12.65 12.71 8.49
N TYR A 252 -12.22 12.82 7.24
CA TYR A 252 -11.12 13.70 6.87
C TYR A 252 -11.47 15.17 7.15
N LEU A 253 -12.64 15.65 6.72
CA LEU A 253 -13.06 17.04 6.97
C LEU A 253 -13.19 17.35 8.46
N ARG A 254 -13.75 16.45 9.29
CA ARG A 254 -13.76 16.62 10.75
C ARG A 254 -12.36 16.69 11.34
N THR A 255 -11.41 15.95 10.78
CA THR A 255 -10.00 16.00 11.22
C THR A 255 -9.38 17.36 10.87
N ILE A 256 -9.66 17.91 9.69
CA ILE A 256 -9.25 19.27 9.32
C ILE A 256 -9.86 20.31 10.27
N GLU A 257 -11.16 20.25 10.57
CA GLU A 257 -11.79 21.20 11.51
C GLU A 257 -11.14 21.18 12.89
N ARG A 258 -10.71 20.00 13.35
CA ARG A 258 -10.10 19.82 14.67
C ARG A 258 -8.64 20.28 14.72
N HIS A 259 -7.84 19.92 13.72
CA HIS A 259 -6.37 20.10 13.76
C HIS A 259 -5.87 21.29 12.93
N TYR A 260 -6.63 21.69 11.91
CA TYR A 260 -6.32 22.80 11.02
C TYR A 260 -7.56 23.70 10.81
N PRO A 261 -8.13 24.29 11.89
CA PRO A 261 -9.38 25.04 11.79
C PRO A 261 -9.30 26.21 10.80
N HIS A 262 -8.12 26.81 10.64
CA HIS A 262 -7.86 27.89 9.67
C HIS A 262 -7.93 27.43 8.19
N LEU A 263 -7.88 26.12 7.91
CA LEU A 263 -8.01 25.55 6.56
C LEU A 263 -9.42 25.05 6.24
N LYS A 264 -10.33 25.03 7.23
CA LYS A 264 -11.69 24.46 7.10
C LYS A 264 -12.42 24.95 5.86
N GLU A 265 -12.53 26.26 5.66
CA GLU A 265 -13.30 26.81 4.54
C GLU A 265 -12.64 26.51 3.19
N ARG A 266 -11.30 26.52 3.11
CA ARG A 266 -10.57 26.14 1.90
C ARG A 266 -10.79 24.68 1.53
N TYR A 267 -10.86 23.79 2.53
CA TYR A 267 -11.18 22.38 2.32
C TYR A 267 -12.64 22.16 1.94
N ARG A 268 -13.57 22.91 2.53
CA ARG A 268 -14.98 22.89 2.12
C ARG A 268 -15.09 23.25 0.63
N GLU A 269 -14.55 24.39 0.22
CA GLU A 269 -14.58 24.82 -1.18
C GLU A 269 -13.95 23.80 -2.14
N LEU A 270 -12.81 23.21 -1.76
CA LEU A 270 -12.08 22.24 -2.58
C LEU A 270 -12.85 20.94 -2.81
N PHE A 271 -13.58 20.45 -1.79
CA PHE A 271 -14.26 19.17 -1.83
C PHE A 271 -15.80 19.27 -1.91
N GLU A 272 -16.36 20.48 -2.06
CA GLU A 272 -17.80 20.72 -2.28
C GLU A 272 -18.18 20.64 -3.75
N LYS A 273 -17.27 21.00 -4.67
CA LYS A 273 -17.48 20.85 -6.12
C LYS A 273 -17.01 19.45 -6.57
N PRO A 274 -17.75 18.76 -7.46
CA PRO A 274 -17.39 17.42 -7.94
C PRO A 274 -16.09 17.34 -8.78
N SER A 275 -15.44 18.49 -9.05
CA SER A 275 -14.24 18.59 -9.88
C SER A 275 -13.06 19.13 -9.05
N LEU A 276 -12.11 18.23 -8.74
CA LEU A 276 -10.79 18.59 -8.19
C LEU A 276 -9.82 19.13 -9.26
N ALA A 277 -10.26 19.31 -10.51
CA ALA A 277 -9.41 19.66 -11.66
C ALA A 277 -8.52 20.88 -11.40
N GLY A 278 -9.06 21.94 -10.79
CA GLY A 278 -8.29 23.15 -10.47
C GLY A 278 -7.22 22.98 -9.38
N TYR A 279 -7.32 21.95 -8.54
CA TYR A 279 -6.27 21.62 -7.57
C TYR A 279 -5.14 20.82 -8.22
N TYR A 280 -5.48 19.85 -9.09
CA TYR A 280 -4.48 19.09 -9.83
C TYR A 280 -3.66 19.97 -10.77
N SER A 281 -4.28 20.97 -11.44
CA SER A 281 -3.55 21.94 -12.25
C SER A 281 -2.53 22.79 -11.47
N ARG A 282 -2.68 22.94 -10.14
CA ARG A 282 -1.68 23.62 -9.29
C ARG A 282 -0.52 22.72 -8.88
N LEU A 283 -0.70 21.40 -8.87
CA LEU A 283 0.38 20.44 -8.62
C LEU A 283 1.24 20.21 -9.87
N GLU A 284 0.67 20.43 -11.06
CA GLU A 284 1.34 20.25 -12.35
C GLU A 284 2.08 21.52 -12.84
N ALA A 285 1.87 22.67 -12.20
CA ALA A 285 2.47 23.97 -12.54
C ALA A 285 3.71 24.27 -11.68
#